data_AF-A0A1Q5P9P0-F1
#
_entry.id   AF-A0A1Q5P9P0-F1
#
_cell.length_a   1.000
_cell.length_b   1.000
_cell.length_c   1.000
_cell.angle_alpha   90.00
_cell.angle_beta   90.00
_cell.angle_gamma   90.00
#
_symmetry.space_group_name_H-M   'P 1'
#
loop_
_entity.id
_entity.type
_entity.pdbx_description
1 polymer ?
#
loop_
_entity_poly.entity_id
_entity_poly.type
_entity_poly.pdbx_seq_one_letter_code
_entity_poly.pdbx_strand_id
1 'polypeptide(L)' 'MELVSAPTGLIIWQMFITLHVILFVIAWVMILRNSRPNAIYTLAWLLGTLLLPVVGPVMYFVRRRSFSRV' A
#
# COMPACT_ATOMS: atom_id res chain seq x y z
N MET A 1 -21.69 -19.19 22.06
CA MET A 1 -20.81 -18.94 20.91
C MET A 1 -19.39 -19.01 21.44
N GLU A 2 -18.62 -20.03 21.04
CA GLU A 2 -17.22 -20.12 21.44
C GLU A 2 -16.50 -18.88 20.92
N LEU A 3 -15.85 -18.14 21.82
CA LEU A 3 -14.92 -17.09 21.43
C LEU A 3 -13.74 -17.80 20.76
N VAL A 4 -13.84 -17.98 19.44
CA VAL A 4 -12.73 -18.38 18.60
C VAL A 4 -11.69 -17.28 18.72
N SER A 5 -10.69 -17.50 19.58
CA SER A 5 -9.56 -16.60 19.71
C SER A 5 -8.89 -16.49 18.35
N ALA A 6 -8.89 -15.27 17.79
CA ALA A 6 -8.25 -15.03 16.51
C ALA A 6 -6.76 -15.43 16.64
N PRO A 7 -6.24 -16.25 15.72
CA PRO A 7 -4.82 -16.59 15.71
C PRO A 7 -3.98 -15.31 15.75
N THR A 8 -2.94 -15.26 16.58
CA THR A 8 -2.11 -14.06 16.75
C THR A 8 -1.59 -13.49 15.43
N GLY A 9 -1.29 -14.36 14.45
CA GLY A 9 -0.90 -13.95 13.10
C GLY A 9 -1.99 -13.16 12.35
N LEU A 10 -3.26 -13.51 12.52
CA LEU A 10 -4.40 -12.79 11.93
C LEU A 10 -4.55 -11.39 12.53
N ILE A 11 -4.36 -11.27 13.85
CA ILE A 11 -4.39 -9.98 14.55
C ILE A 11 -3.26 -9.07 14.04
N ILE A 12 -2.04 -9.60 13.94
CA ILE A 12 -0.88 -8.85 13.41
C ILE A 12 -1.13 -8.41 11.98
N TRP A 13 -1.64 -9.31 11.13
CA TRP A 13 -1.98 -8.99 9.74
C TRP A 13 -3.05 -7.88 9.65
N GLN A 14 -4.08 -7.95 10.48
CA GLN A 14 -5.12 -6.92 10.55
C GLN A 14 -4.51 -5.56 10.91
N MET A 15 -3.60 -5.50 11.90
CA MET A 15 -2.93 -4.26 12.28
C MET A 15 -2.13 -3.64 11.13
N PHE A 16 -1.41 -4.45 10.36
CA PHE A 16 -0.67 -3.96 9.19
C PHE A 16 -1.58 -3.42 8.09
N ILE A 17 -2.71 -4.08 7.83
CA ILE A 17 -3.69 -3.58 6.86
C ILE A 17 -4.29 -2.26 7.32
N THR A 18 -4.73 -2.18 8.57
CA THR A 18 -5.30 -0.95 9.11
C THR A 18 -4.30 0.20 9.03
N LEU A 19 -3.04 -0.04 9.41
CA LEU A 19 -1.97 0.96 9.30
C LEU A 19 -1.76 1.40 7.83
N HIS A 20 -1.76 0.45 6.90
CA HIS A 20 -1.60 0.75 5.48
C HIS A 20 -2.74 1.64 4.94
N VAL A 21 -3.98 1.32 5.29
CA VAL A 21 -5.15 2.13 4.91
C VAL A 21 -5.07 3.55 5.48
N ILE A 22 -4.66 3.70 6.74
CA ILE A 22 -4.48 5.02 7.36
C ILE A 22 -3.43 5.84 6.60
N LEU A 23 -2.26 5.26 6.32
CA LEU A 23 -1.19 5.94 5.59
C LEU A 23 -1.63 6.31 4.17
N PHE A 24 -2.40 5.45 3.51
CA PHE A 24 -2.96 5.70 2.19
C PHE A 24 -3.89 6.92 2.17
N VAL A 25 -4.83 7.00 3.13
CA VAL A 25 -5.74 8.14 3.25
C VAL A 25 -4.99 9.43 3.56
N ILE A 26 -4.00 9.39 4.47
CA ILE A 26 -3.16 10.55 4.78
C ILE A 26 -2.44 11.06 3.52
N ALA A 27 -1.84 10.16 2.74
CA ALA A 27 -1.15 10.53 1.51
C ALA A 27 -2.10 11.24 0.52
N TRP A 28 -3.31 10.73 0.35
CA TRP A 28 -4.33 11.34 -0.52
C TRP A 28 -4.72 12.73 -0.04
N VAL A 29 -4.99 12.88 1.26
CA VAL A 29 -5.30 14.20 1.85
C VAL A 29 -4.14 15.17 1.63
N MET A 30 -2.89 14.74 1.81
CA MET A 30 -1.73 15.60 1.58
C MET A 30 -1.58 16.00 0.11
N ILE A 31 -1.81 15.07 -0.83
CA ILE A 31 -1.75 15.35 -2.28
C ILE A 31 -2.85 16.36 -2.67
N LEU A 32 -4.06 16.18 -2.17
CA LEU A 32 -5.20 17.05 -2.47
C LEU A 32 -5.09 18.43 -1.79
N ARG A 33 -4.53 18.49 -0.58
CA ARG A 33 -4.27 19.76 0.13
C ARG A 33 -3.09 20.54 -0.43
N ASN A 34 -2.28 19.94 -1.31
CA ASN A 34 -1.15 20.63 -1.92
C ASN A 34 -1.66 21.77 -2.83
N SER A 35 -1.39 23.01 -2.41
CA SER A 35 -1.97 24.25 -2.96
C SER A 35 -1.43 24.67 -4.34
N ARG A 36 -0.63 23.83 -5.01
CA ARG A 36 -0.01 24.10 -6.33
C ARG A 36 -0.43 23.12 -7.43
N PRO A 37 -1.72 22.93 -7.76
CA PRO A 37 -2.07 21.90 -8.73
C PRO A 37 -1.90 22.44 -10.16
N ASN A 38 -0.84 21.97 -10.82
CA ASN A 38 -1.00 21.60 -12.22
C ASN A 38 -1.73 20.25 -12.19
N ALA A 39 -3.00 20.22 -12.61
CA ALA A 39 -3.95 19.12 -12.35
C ALA A 39 -3.42 17.74 -12.79
N ILE A 40 -2.62 17.71 -13.86
CA ILE A 40 -1.98 16.50 -14.38
C ILE A 40 -1.05 15.87 -13.33
N TYR A 41 -0.27 16.68 -12.61
CA TYR A 41 0.66 16.19 -11.60
C TYR A 41 -0.07 15.63 -10.38
N THR A 42 -1.15 16.29 -9.93
CA THR A 42 -1.99 15.78 -8.84
C THR A 42 -2.61 14.43 -9.20
N LEU A 43 -3.11 14.30 -10.43
CA LEU A 43 -3.65 13.03 -10.92
C LEU A 43 -2.58 11.93 -10.97
N ALA A 44 -1.38 12.24 -11.45
CA ALA A 44 -0.26 11.30 -11.49
C ALA A 44 0.14 10.82 -10.08
N TRP A 45 0.14 11.70 -9.09
CA TRP A 45 0.43 11.33 -7.69
C TRP A 45 -0.67 10.46 -7.06
N LEU A 46 -1.94 10.73 -7.35
CA LEU A 46 -3.05 9.88 -6.90
C LEU A 46 -3.00 8.49 -7.54
N LEU A 47 -2.74 8.41 -8.85
CA LEU A 47 -2.57 7.14 -9.55
C LEU A 47 -1.34 6.37 -9.04
N GLY A 48 -0.22 7.06 -8.79
CA GLY A 48 1.00 6.45 -8.25
C GLY A 48 0.79 5.88 -6.85
N THR A 49 0.10 6.61 -5.97
CA THR A 49 -0.21 6.12 -4.61
C THR A 49 -1.19 4.94 -4.62
N LEU A 50 -2.14 4.89 -5.57
CA LEU A 50 -3.02 3.74 -5.77
C LEU A 50 -2.28 2.47 -6.18
N LEU A 51 -1.25 2.61 -7.03
CA LEU A 51 -0.47 1.47 -7.53
C LEU A 51 0.63 1.01 -6.56
N LEU A 52 0.98 1.84 -5.58
CA LEU A 52 2.02 1.57 -4.57
C LEU A 52 1.92 0.20 -3.87
N PRO A 53 0.75 -0.28 -3.42
CA PRO A 53 0.59 -1.63 -2.86
C PRO A 53 0.89 -2.75 -3.86
N VAL A 54 0.82 -2.49 -5.18
CA VAL A 54 1.13 -3.45 -6.24
C VAL A 54 2.64 -3.47 -6.55
N VAL A 55 3.34 -2.34 -6.37
CA VAL A 55 4.78 -2.22 -6.67
C VAL A 55 5.62 -3.18 -5.82
N GLY A 56 5.28 -3.35 -4.53
CA GLY A 56 6.00 -4.27 -3.63
C GLY A 56 6.02 -5.72 -4.13
N PRO A 57 4.84 -6.35 -4.36
CA PRO A 57 4.76 -7.67 -4.97
C PRO A 57 5.46 -7.77 -6.31
N VAL A 58 5.28 -6.79 -7.20
CA VAL A 58 5.93 -6.78 -8.52
C VAL A 58 7.46 -6.79 -8.38
N MET A 59 8.02 -5.92 -7.54
CA MET A 59 9.47 -5.90 -7.29
C MET A 59 9.97 -7.23 -6.72
N TYR A 60 9.22 -7.85 -5.81
CA TYR A 60 9.56 -9.17 -5.27
C TYR A 60 9.66 -10.26 -6.34
N PHE A 61 8.65 -10.34 -7.23
CA PHE A 61 8.64 -11.34 -8.30
C PHE A 61 9.68 -11.06 -9.38
N VAL A 62 9.91 -9.79 -9.75
CA VAL A 62 10.96 -9.40 -10.70
C VAL A 62 12.34 -9.79 -10.16
N ARG A 63 12.60 -9.53 -8.87
CA ARG A 63 13.90 -9.86 -8.25
C ARG A 63 14.12 -11.37 -8.12
N ARG A 64 13.09 -12.16 -7.83
CA ARG A 64 13.19 -13.65 -7.81
C ARG A 64 13.44 -14.26 -9.18
N ARG A 65 12.91 -13.69 -10.26
CA ARG A 65 13.24 -14.16 -11.63
C ARG A 65 14.73 -13.99 -11.96
N SER A 66 15.42 -13.05 -11.32
CA SER A 66 16.87 -12.87 -11.45
C SER A 66 17.66 -13.99 -10.78
N PHE A 67 17.27 -14.42 -9.57
CA PHE A 67 17.97 -15.45 -8.80
C PHE A 67 17.70 -16.89 -9.26
N SER A 68 16.62 -17.15 -10.00
CA SER A 68 16.29 -18.48 -10.54
C SER A 68 17.07 -18.86 -11.81
N ARG A 69 17.95 -17.98 -12.32
CA ARG A 69 18.80 -18.23 -13.49
C ARG A 69 20.23 -18.66 -13.14
N VAL A 70 20.50 -19.00 -11.88
CA VAL A 70 21.79 -19.55 -11.42
C VAL A 70 21.57 -20.94 -10.86
#